data_AF-A0A4R3KLX8-F1
#
_entry.id   AF-A0A4R3KLX8-F1
#
_cell.length_a   1.000
_cell.length_b   1.000
_cell.length_c   1.000
_cell.angle_alpha   90.00
_cell.angle_beta   90.00
_cell.angle_gamma   90.00
#
_symmetry.space_group_name_H-M   'P 1'
#
loop_
_entity.id
_entity.type
_entity.pdbx_description
1 polymer ?
#
loop_
_entity_poly.entity_id
_entity_poly.type
_entity_poly.pdbx_seq_one_letter_code
_entity_poly.pdbx_strand_id
1 'polypeptide(L)'
;MKRYISYMMIGACLLIAGGCKKKNKEEIYPKFPPPAWTNEATGKYTSSMTAVVKLPNNLDKSYQASDELAAFIGEECRAVAEVVEVAGERLFYLLIQGEPSADSQIRFRYYSTSSSYIYHSDNILNFSIDGSYGNADQPVTLALKPDK
;
A
#
# COMPACT_ATOMS: atom_id res chain seq x y z
N MET A 1 -19.56 -41.67 -71.29
CA MET A 1 -18.13 -41.29 -71.37
C MET A 1 -17.73 -40.68 -70.03
N LYS A 2 -16.82 -41.36 -69.32
CA LYS A 2 -16.27 -40.96 -68.03
C LYS A 2 -15.33 -39.77 -68.19
N ARG A 3 -15.41 -38.76 -67.32
CA ARG A 3 -14.27 -37.91 -66.93
C ARG A 3 -14.34 -37.64 -65.43
N TYR A 4 -13.39 -38.24 -64.72
CA TYR A 4 -13.09 -38.05 -63.30
C TYR A 4 -12.11 -36.88 -63.14
N ILE A 5 -12.35 -35.98 -62.18
CA ILE A 5 -11.39 -35.03 -61.59
C ILE A 5 -11.87 -34.85 -60.13
N SER A 6 -11.28 -35.48 -59.11
CA SER A 6 -10.00 -35.25 -58.40
C SER A 6 -10.19 -34.47 -57.08
N TYR A 7 -9.60 -35.05 -56.03
CA TYR A 7 -9.69 -34.83 -54.58
C TYR A 7 -9.34 -33.43 -54.02
N MET A 8 -9.96 -33.05 -52.89
CA MET A 8 -9.31 -32.52 -51.65
C MET A 8 -10.38 -32.33 -50.54
N MET A 9 -10.52 -33.20 -49.54
CA MET A 9 -9.88 -33.13 -48.20
C MET A 9 -10.00 -31.77 -47.46
N ILE A 10 -10.91 -31.75 -46.48
CA ILE A 10 -10.78 -31.25 -45.08
C ILE A 10 -10.25 -29.82 -44.84
N GLY A 11 -11.05 -29.04 -44.09
CA GLY A 11 -10.58 -27.99 -43.18
C GLY A 11 -11.59 -26.85 -43.04
N ALA A 12 -11.82 -26.20 -41.91
CA ALA A 12 -11.40 -26.39 -40.53
C ALA A 12 -12.27 -25.45 -39.67
N CYS A 13 -12.52 -25.84 -38.42
CA CYS A 13 -12.96 -25.04 -37.27
C CYS A 13 -13.45 -23.59 -37.51
N LEU A 14 -14.76 -23.38 -37.39
CA LEU A 14 -15.29 -22.12 -36.87
C LEU A 14 -14.93 -22.04 -35.37
N LEU A 15 -13.82 -21.38 -35.09
CA LEU A 15 -13.39 -20.99 -33.76
C LEU A 15 -14.44 -20.03 -33.17
N ILE A 16 -15.32 -20.57 -32.33
CA ILE A 16 -16.05 -19.74 -31.39
C ILE A 16 -15.00 -19.30 -30.37
N ALA A 17 -14.54 -18.06 -30.49
CA ALA A 17 -13.71 -17.40 -29.51
C ALA A 17 -14.52 -17.26 -28.21
N GLY A 18 -14.57 -18.34 -27.43
CA GLY A 18 -15.00 -18.32 -26.04
C GLY A 18 -14.02 -17.43 -25.29
N GLY A 19 -14.40 -16.17 -25.09
CA GLY A 19 -13.64 -15.23 -24.29
C GLY A 19 -13.31 -15.85 -22.94
N CYS A 20 -12.03 -16.13 -22.71
CA CYS A 20 -11.51 -16.44 -21.40
C CYS A 20 -11.77 -15.22 -20.51
N LYS A 21 -12.89 -15.24 -19.76
CA LYS A 21 -13.03 -14.42 -18.56
C LYS A 21 -11.94 -14.91 -17.61
N LYS A 22 -10.79 -14.24 -17.61
CA LYS A 22 -9.82 -14.32 -16.51
C LYS A 22 -10.60 -13.99 -15.25
N LYS A 23 -10.98 -15.03 -14.49
CA LYS A 23 -11.44 -14.84 -13.12
C LYS A 23 -10.24 -14.24 -12.39
N ASN A 24 -10.33 -12.98 -11.99
CA ASN A 24 -9.39 -12.41 -11.05
C ASN A 24 -9.42 -13.34 -9.83
N LYS A 25 -8.33 -14.09 -9.62
CA LYS A 25 -8.10 -14.77 -8.34
C LYS A 25 -7.94 -13.64 -7.35
N GLU A 26 -8.92 -13.50 -6.46
CA GLU A 26 -8.80 -12.61 -5.31
C GLU A 26 -7.61 -13.12 -4.50
N GLU A 27 -6.53 -12.34 -4.44
CA GLU A 27 -5.34 -12.70 -3.65
C GLU A 27 -5.74 -12.60 -2.18
N ILE A 28 -5.72 -13.75 -1.49
CA ILE A 28 -6.07 -13.85 -0.07
C ILE A 28 -4.78 -13.71 0.73
N TYR A 29 -4.72 -12.68 1.58
CA TYR A 29 -3.60 -12.42 2.48
C TYR A 29 -3.99 -12.77 3.92
N PRO A 30 -3.00 -12.92 4.84
CA PRO A 30 -3.30 -13.07 6.26
C PRO A 30 -4.17 -11.92 6.79
N LYS A 31 -5.14 -12.26 7.63
CA LYS A 31 -5.99 -11.27 8.31
C LYS A 31 -5.46 -10.99 9.71
N PHE A 32 -5.54 -9.73 10.10
CA PHE A 32 -5.06 -9.23 11.38
C PHE A 32 -6.22 -8.59 12.16
N PRO A 33 -6.25 -8.74 13.49
CA PRO A 33 -7.10 -7.89 14.31
C PRO A 33 -6.67 -6.42 14.16
N PRO A 34 -7.56 -5.46 14.49
CA PRO A 34 -7.16 -4.06 14.58
C PRO A 34 -5.91 -3.91 15.44
N PRO A 35 -4.86 -3.23 14.94
CA PRO A 35 -3.65 -3.03 15.70
C PRO A 35 -3.93 -2.11 16.90
N ALA A 36 -3.10 -2.20 17.92
CA ALA A 36 -3.04 -1.23 18.99
C ALA A 36 -1.77 -0.39 18.83
N TRP A 37 -1.55 0.16 17.62
CA TRP A 37 -0.35 0.96 17.37
C TRP A 37 -0.41 2.21 18.22
N THR A 38 0.64 2.42 19.01
CA THR A 38 0.81 3.62 19.84
C THR A 38 2.21 4.14 19.63
N ASN A 39 2.42 5.44 19.86
CA ASN A 39 3.75 6.01 19.74
C ASN A 39 4.61 5.61 20.97
N GLU A 40 5.26 4.46 20.86
CA GLU A 40 6.15 3.89 21.89
C GLU A 40 7.40 4.77 22.14
N ALA A 41 7.69 5.69 21.22
CA ALA A 41 8.82 6.59 21.29
C ALA A 41 8.58 7.85 22.15
N THR A 42 7.37 8.03 22.69
CA THR A 42 6.99 9.21 23.49
C THR A 42 7.95 9.41 24.68
N GLY A 43 8.73 10.50 24.65
CA GLY A 43 9.70 10.84 25.70
C GLY A 43 11.03 10.08 25.65
N LYS A 44 11.20 9.15 24.70
CA LYS A 44 12.43 8.36 24.51
C LYS A 44 13.45 9.06 23.60
N TYR A 45 12.97 9.83 22.62
CA TYR A 45 13.81 10.55 21.67
C TYR A 45 13.52 12.03 21.71
N THR A 46 14.56 12.84 21.54
CA THR A 46 14.47 14.30 21.55
C THR A 46 14.31 14.90 20.15
N SER A 47 14.61 14.12 19.11
CA SER A 47 14.54 14.54 17.73
C SER A 47 13.37 13.90 17.00
N SER A 48 12.91 14.57 15.93
CA SER A 48 11.80 14.09 15.11
C SER A 48 11.97 14.45 13.64
N MET A 49 11.16 13.81 12.80
CA MET A 49 11.04 14.06 11.37
C MET A 49 9.56 14.14 11.01
N THR A 50 9.17 15.03 10.10
CA THR A 50 7.79 15.15 9.65
C THR A 50 7.57 14.33 8.36
N ALA A 51 6.47 13.59 8.28
CA ALA A 51 6.01 12.99 7.04
C ALA A 51 4.56 13.41 6.76
N VAL A 52 4.30 13.82 5.51
CA VAL A 52 2.96 14.08 4.99
C VAL A 52 2.74 13.19 3.78
N VAL A 53 1.87 12.19 3.95
CA VAL A 53 1.72 11.11 2.97
C VAL A 53 0.25 10.88 2.59
N LYS A 54 0.05 10.20 1.47
CA LYS A 54 -1.25 9.74 0.98
C LYS A 54 -1.23 8.24 0.75
N LEU A 55 -2.39 7.61 0.91
CA LEU A 55 -2.61 6.24 0.47
C LEU A 55 -2.64 6.18 -1.07
N PRO A 56 -2.25 5.04 -1.68
CA PRO A 56 -2.49 4.82 -3.10
C PRO A 56 -4.00 4.74 -3.37
N ASN A 57 -4.42 5.17 -4.56
CA ASN A 57 -5.84 5.34 -4.92
C ASN A 57 -6.74 4.13 -4.65
N ASN A 58 -6.21 2.90 -4.75
CA ASN A 58 -6.98 1.68 -4.48
C ASN A 58 -7.32 1.51 -2.99
N LEU A 59 -6.42 1.91 -2.08
CA LEU A 59 -6.63 1.84 -0.64
C LEU A 59 -7.43 3.04 -0.14
N ASP A 60 -7.16 4.23 -0.67
CA ASP A 60 -7.87 5.45 -0.27
C ASP A 60 -9.38 5.38 -0.55
N LYS A 61 -9.79 4.76 -1.67
CA LYS A 61 -11.20 4.53 -2.02
C LYS A 61 -11.95 3.62 -1.04
N SER A 62 -11.23 2.74 -0.35
CA SER A 62 -11.77 1.81 0.63
C SER A 62 -11.50 2.22 2.07
N TYR A 63 -10.95 3.42 2.27
CA TYR A 63 -10.58 3.94 3.59
C TYR A 63 -11.80 4.00 4.51
N GLN A 64 -11.57 3.65 5.76
CA GLN A 64 -12.52 3.82 6.86
C GLN A 64 -11.87 4.59 8.00
N ALA A 65 -12.65 5.31 8.79
CA ALA A 65 -12.14 6.07 9.93
C ALA A 65 -11.46 5.20 11.01
N SER A 66 -11.74 3.89 11.01
CA SER A 66 -11.09 2.90 11.87
C SER A 66 -9.76 2.37 11.31
N ASP A 67 -9.36 2.79 10.12
CA ASP A 67 -8.07 2.42 9.54
C ASP A 67 -6.94 3.19 10.22
N GLU A 68 -5.78 2.55 10.31
CA GLU A 68 -4.61 3.13 10.97
C GLU A 68 -3.42 3.17 10.02
N LEU A 69 -2.61 4.24 10.10
CA LEU A 69 -1.32 4.34 9.44
C LEU A 69 -0.29 4.72 10.50
N ALA A 70 0.84 4.02 10.52
CA ALA A 70 1.93 4.29 11.47
C ALA A 70 3.30 4.13 10.81
N ALA A 71 4.30 4.80 11.39
CA ALA A 71 5.70 4.70 10.98
C ALA A 71 6.49 3.88 12.01
N PHE A 72 7.35 3.00 11.51
CA PHE A 72 8.14 2.06 12.31
C PHE A 72 9.62 2.20 11.98
N ILE A 73 10.47 2.07 12.99
CA ILE A 73 11.91 1.80 12.84
C ILE A 73 12.16 0.42 13.47
N GLY A 74 12.49 -0.56 12.64
CA GLY A 74 12.42 -1.97 13.04
C GLY A 74 10.98 -2.36 13.39
N GLU A 75 10.75 -2.81 14.62
CA GLU A 75 9.43 -3.15 15.15
C GLU A 75 8.83 -2.07 16.08
N GLU A 76 9.59 -1.03 16.41
CA GLU A 76 9.12 0.04 17.31
C GLU A 76 8.29 1.05 16.54
N CYS A 77 7.03 1.25 16.96
CA CYS A 77 6.16 2.28 16.41
C CYS A 77 6.66 3.67 16.84
N ARG A 78 7.04 4.51 15.87
CA ARG A 78 7.65 5.84 16.07
C ARG A 78 6.71 7.00 15.82
N ALA A 79 5.55 6.74 15.22
CA ALA A 79 4.45 7.67 15.05
C ALA A 79 3.20 6.91 14.61
N VAL A 80 2.05 7.39 15.07
CA VAL A 80 0.74 7.06 14.50
C VAL A 80 0.24 8.30 13.77
N ALA A 81 -0.37 8.11 12.61
CA ALA A 81 -0.78 9.22 11.77
C ALA A 81 -2.01 9.96 12.30
N GLU A 82 -1.99 11.27 12.18
CA GLU A 82 -3.18 12.11 12.23
C GLU A 82 -3.72 12.27 10.80
N VAL A 83 -5.04 12.13 10.64
CA VAL A 83 -5.70 12.21 9.33
C VAL A 83 -6.37 13.57 9.18
N VAL A 84 -6.04 14.28 8.11
CA VAL A 84 -6.62 15.59 7.77
C VAL A 84 -7.14 15.54 6.34
N GLU A 85 -8.39 15.96 6.14
CA GLU A 85 -8.97 16.10 4.80
C GLU A 85 -8.90 17.56 4.34
N VAL A 86 -8.20 17.82 3.23
CA VAL A 86 -8.01 19.15 2.65
C VAL A 86 -8.41 19.11 1.18
N ALA A 87 -9.36 19.96 0.79
CA ALA A 87 -9.83 20.07 -0.61
C ALA A 87 -10.25 18.73 -1.26
N GLY A 88 -10.79 17.79 -0.47
CA GLY A 88 -11.20 16.47 -0.94
C GLY A 88 -10.08 15.44 -1.03
N GLU A 89 -8.87 15.79 -0.58
CA GLU A 89 -7.75 14.87 -0.45
C GLU A 89 -7.50 14.51 1.01
N ARG A 90 -7.24 13.23 1.28
CA ARG A 90 -6.90 12.74 2.61
C ARG A 90 -5.40 12.69 2.81
N LEU A 91 -4.90 13.45 3.77
CA LEU A 91 -3.51 13.53 4.16
C LEU A 91 -3.29 12.82 5.49
N PHE A 92 -2.18 12.12 5.60
CA PHE A 92 -1.72 11.49 6.82
C PHE A 92 -0.46 12.20 7.29
N TYR A 93 -0.54 12.82 8.46
CA TYR A 93 0.55 13.55 9.09
C TYR A 93 1.19 12.68 10.17
N LEU A 94 2.51 12.52 10.12
CA LEU A 94 3.27 11.76 11.11
C LEU A 94 4.43 12.61 11.62
N LEU A 95 4.54 12.72 12.94
CA LEU A 95 5.71 13.25 13.62
C LEU A 95 6.56 12.08 14.14
N ILE A 96 7.46 11.60 13.30
CA ILE A 96 8.24 10.38 13.50
C ILE A 96 9.37 10.69 14.47
N GLN A 97 9.38 10.04 15.64
CA GLN A 97 10.40 10.23 16.66
C GLN A 97 11.58 9.27 16.48
N GLY A 98 12.81 9.80 16.60
CA GLY A 98 14.01 8.98 16.45
C GLY A 98 15.30 9.77 16.51
N GLU A 99 16.40 9.09 16.22
CA GLU A 99 17.75 9.65 16.12
C GLU A 99 18.43 9.11 14.86
N PRO A 100 19.34 9.87 14.21
CA PRO A 100 20.06 9.37 13.05
C PRO A 100 21.00 8.21 13.42
N SER A 101 20.82 7.07 12.77
CA SER A 101 21.73 5.94 12.83
C SER A 101 21.64 5.13 11.53
N ALA A 102 22.58 4.22 11.30
CA ALA A 102 22.52 3.30 10.15
C ALA A 102 21.25 2.42 10.17
N ASP A 103 20.69 2.16 11.35
CA ASP A 103 19.51 1.32 11.55
C ASP A 103 18.20 2.12 11.65
N SER A 104 18.26 3.46 11.54
CA SER A 104 17.11 4.35 11.61
C SER A 104 16.34 4.41 10.29
N GLN A 105 15.97 3.23 9.78
CA GLN A 105 15.22 3.02 8.55
C GLN A 105 13.73 2.96 8.87
N ILE A 106 13.00 3.94 8.35
CA ILE A 106 11.56 4.08 8.52
C ILE A 106 10.83 3.24 7.46
N ARG A 107 9.83 2.48 7.91
CA ARG A 107 8.78 1.91 7.06
C ARG A 107 7.41 2.33 7.56
N PHE A 108 6.47 2.49 6.64
CA PHE A 108 5.08 2.74 6.97
C PHE A 108 4.29 1.43 6.97
N ARG A 109 3.40 1.28 7.95
CA ARG A 109 2.40 0.20 8.00
C ARG A 109 1.01 0.81 7.97
N TYR A 110 0.12 0.24 7.17
CA TYR A 110 -1.27 0.64 7.06
C TYR A 110 -2.18 -0.55 7.35
N TYR A 111 -3.12 -0.39 8.27
CA TYR A 111 -4.16 -1.37 8.56
C TYR A 111 -5.46 -0.94 7.89
N SER A 112 -6.05 -1.85 7.11
CA SER A 112 -7.36 -1.66 6.48
C SER A 112 -8.42 -2.48 7.22
N THR A 113 -9.38 -1.81 7.84
CA THR A 113 -10.49 -2.42 8.59
C THR A 113 -11.38 -3.25 7.68
N SER A 114 -11.63 -2.78 6.45
CA SER A 114 -12.52 -3.43 5.48
C SER A 114 -12.02 -4.79 5.02
N SER A 115 -10.70 -4.96 4.89
CA SER A 115 -10.07 -6.22 4.47
C SER A 115 -9.47 -7.02 5.63
N SER A 116 -9.25 -6.36 6.76
CA SER A 116 -8.43 -6.84 7.88
C SER A 116 -6.99 -7.15 7.48
N TYR A 117 -6.45 -6.46 6.47
CA TYR A 117 -5.06 -6.64 6.03
C TYR A 117 -4.15 -5.54 6.57
N ILE A 118 -2.89 -5.92 6.81
CA ILE A 118 -1.79 -4.98 7.02
C ILE A 118 -1.05 -4.83 5.70
N TYR A 119 -0.67 -3.60 5.37
CA TYR A 119 0.16 -3.26 4.23
C TYR A 119 1.45 -2.60 4.72
N HIS A 120 2.55 -2.84 4.01
CA HIS A 120 3.86 -2.26 4.31
C HIS A 120 4.36 -1.42 3.15
N SER A 121 5.10 -0.35 3.44
CA SER A 121 5.78 0.42 2.40
C SER A 121 6.96 -0.35 1.81
N ASP A 122 7.05 -0.39 0.49
CA ASP A 122 8.23 -0.88 -0.21
C ASP A 122 9.43 0.04 -0.01
N ASN A 123 9.17 1.35 0.02
CA ASN A 123 10.20 2.35 0.17
C ASN A 123 10.73 2.33 1.61
N ILE A 124 12.06 2.43 1.72
CA ILE A 124 12.77 2.65 2.97
C ILE A 124 13.17 4.12 3.02
N LEU A 125 12.82 4.79 4.11
CA LEU A 125 13.15 6.19 4.34
C LEU A 125 14.17 6.31 5.47
N ASN A 126 15.30 6.96 5.22
CA ASN A 126 16.29 7.19 6.28
C ASN A 126 15.83 8.35 7.16
N PHE A 127 15.88 8.15 8.48
CA PHE A 127 15.58 9.21 9.44
C PHE A 127 16.60 10.36 9.33
N SER A 128 16.10 11.60 9.44
CA SER A 128 16.93 12.80 9.59
C SER A 128 16.28 13.77 10.58
N ILE A 129 17.11 14.40 11.42
CA ILE A 129 16.64 15.39 12.40
C ILE A 129 16.01 16.55 11.66
N ASP A 130 14.78 16.92 12.06
CA ASP A 130 13.96 17.98 11.48
C ASP A 130 13.71 17.81 9.97
N GLY A 131 13.91 16.60 9.45
CA GLY A 131 13.67 16.29 8.06
C GLY A 131 12.18 16.32 7.70
N SER A 132 11.91 16.42 6.41
CA SER A 132 10.56 16.40 5.86
C SER A 132 10.44 15.37 4.74
N TYR A 133 9.41 14.54 4.80
CA TYR A 133 9.02 13.62 3.74
C TYR A 133 7.63 13.97 3.22
N GLY A 134 7.59 14.71 2.11
CA GLY A 134 6.39 15.37 1.64
C GLY A 134 6.04 16.62 2.46
N ASN A 135 4.99 17.32 2.04
CA ASN A 135 4.37 18.43 2.76
C ASN A 135 2.88 18.53 2.39
N ALA A 136 2.16 19.51 2.93
CA ALA A 136 0.72 19.68 2.70
C ALA A 136 0.37 19.94 1.21
N ASP A 137 1.22 20.68 0.50
CA ASP A 137 1.01 21.02 -0.92
C ASP A 137 1.47 19.90 -1.87
N GLN A 138 2.51 19.16 -1.46
CA GLN A 138 3.14 18.07 -2.22
C GLN A 138 3.37 16.85 -1.31
N PRO A 139 2.30 16.14 -0.94
CA PRO A 139 2.39 14.94 -0.11
C PRO A 139 2.91 13.77 -0.93
N VAL A 140 3.53 12.79 -0.26
CA VAL A 140 4.06 11.60 -0.94
C VAL A 140 3.03 10.47 -0.94
N THR A 141 2.71 9.93 -2.12
CA THR A 141 1.89 8.71 -2.22
C THR A 141 2.72 7.47 -1.85
N LEU A 142 2.27 6.70 -0.88
CA LEU A 142 2.95 5.48 -0.45
C LEU A 142 2.77 4.34 -1.46
N ALA A 143 3.86 3.63 -1.75
CA ALA A 143 3.84 2.34 -2.43
C ALA A 143 3.65 1.23 -1.39
N LEU A 144 2.41 0.76 -1.22
CA LEU A 144 2.01 -0.19 -0.19
C LEU A 144 1.74 -1.58 -0.78
N LYS A 145 2.26 -2.62 -0.13
CA LYS A 145 1.99 -4.03 -0.45
C LYS A 145 1.40 -4.78 0.74
N PRO A 146 0.44 -5.69 0.52
CA PRO A 146 -0.08 -6.55 1.58
C PRO A 146 1.03 -7.35 2.25
N ASP A 147 0.91 -7.53 3.56
CA ASP A 147 1.71 -8.48 4.32
C ASP A 147 1.42 -9.92 3.88
N LYS A 148 2.41 -10.80 3.94
CA LYS A 148 2.35 -12.16 3.39
C LYS A 148 2.43 -13.24 4.44
#